data_AF-L0J813-F1
#
_entry.id   AF-L0J813-F1
#
_cell.length_a   1.000
_cell.length_b   1.000
_cell.length_c   1.000
_cell.angle_alpha   90.00
_cell.angle_beta   90.00
_cell.angle_gamma   90.00
#
_symmetry.space_group_name_H-M   'P 1'
#
loop_
_entity.id
_entity.type
_entity.pdbx_description
1 polymer ?
#
loop_
_entity_poly.entity_id
_entity_poly.type
_entity_poly.pdbx_seq_one_letter_code
_entity_poly.pdbx_strand_id
1 'polypeptide(L)'
;MSSHYEWGHARTGLYQLVTRESAPEQWHVPEPDSGGPVTAAHALGLFTENGDGTVLQGEPGEILDYVDLVHAYAHWELDDLIEYDTRPCALCGDQVRALSSRDWCDACEATVIPGDVWRAFLAQESLLDDEAPGPVSLSAVVGELRRMIAEHQQADGGG
;
A
#
# COMPACT_ATOMS: atom_id res chain seq x y z
N MET A 1 -0.19 20.41 -29.25
CA MET A 1 0.56 19.52 -28.34
C MET A 1 0.57 18.16 -28.97
N SER A 2 1.74 17.52 -29.12
CA SER A 2 1.81 16.13 -29.56
C SER A 2 1.61 15.26 -28.34
N SER A 3 0.60 14.38 -28.35
CA SER A 3 0.46 13.38 -27.30
C SER A 3 1.36 12.20 -27.64
N HIS A 4 2.30 11.90 -26.76
CA HIS A 4 3.10 10.68 -26.82
C HIS A 4 2.53 9.70 -25.79
N TYR A 5 2.24 8.47 -26.22
CA TYR A 5 1.68 7.43 -25.37
C TYR A 5 2.54 6.18 -25.47
N GLU A 6 2.98 5.69 -24.32
CA GLU A 6 3.62 4.39 -24.22
C GLU A 6 2.59 3.31 -23.93
N TRP A 7 2.68 2.20 -24.67
CA TRP A 7 1.77 1.06 -24.54
C TRP A 7 2.53 -0.15 -24.03
N GLY A 8 1.98 -0.85 -23.04
CA GLY A 8 2.55 -2.07 -22.50
C GLY A 8 1.49 -2.96 -21.84
N HIS A 9 1.88 -4.17 -21.48
CA HIS A 9 1.01 -5.10 -20.77
C HIS A 9 1.16 -4.94 -19.26
N ALA A 10 0.04 -4.75 -18.54
CA ALA A 10 0.05 -4.59 -17.07
C ALA A 10 0.76 -5.76 -16.34
N ARG A 11 0.64 -7.00 -16.86
CA ARG A 11 1.28 -8.19 -16.29
C ARG A 11 2.82 -8.21 -16.36
N THR A 12 3.41 -7.42 -17.26
CA THR A 12 4.86 -7.31 -17.43
C THR A 12 5.36 -5.88 -17.18
N GLY A 13 4.49 -5.03 -16.62
CA GLY A 13 4.87 -3.69 -16.18
C GLY A 13 5.89 -3.77 -15.06
N LEU A 14 6.90 -2.90 -15.13
CA LEU A 14 7.94 -2.73 -14.14
C LEU A 14 7.70 -1.42 -13.39
N TYR A 15 8.03 -1.38 -12.11
CA TYR A 15 7.95 -0.15 -11.32
C TYR A 15 9.17 -0.02 -10.42
N GLN A 16 9.61 1.21 -10.19
CA GLN A 16 10.76 1.47 -9.32
C GLN A 16 10.63 2.86 -8.69
N LEU A 17 10.78 2.93 -7.36
CA LEU A 17 10.91 4.18 -6.64
C LEU A 17 12.40 4.45 -6.40
N VAL A 18 12.85 5.65 -6.74
CA VAL A 18 14.24 6.08 -6.55
C VAL A 18 14.30 7.45 -5.89
N THR A 19 15.44 7.73 -5.27
CA THR A 19 15.80 9.09 -4.86
C THR A 19 16.44 9.83 -6.03
N ARG A 20 16.50 11.16 -5.94
CA ARG A 20 17.29 11.98 -6.86
C ARG A 20 18.73 11.48 -7.03
N GLU A 21 19.37 11.11 -5.91
CA GLU A 21 20.77 10.70 -5.88
C GLU A 21 20.99 9.32 -6.51
N SER A 22 20.05 8.40 -6.32
CA SER A 22 20.16 7.03 -6.81
C SER A 22 19.64 6.82 -8.23
N ALA A 23 18.84 7.75 -8.76
CA ALA A 23 18.23 7.64 -10.08
C ALA A 23 19.24 7.45 -11.23
N PRO A 24 20.37 8.17 -11.31
CA PRO A 24 21.31 8.03 -12.43
C PRO A 24 21.91 6.62 -12.53
N GLU A 25 22.26 6.02 -11.39
CA GLU A 25 22.80 4.66 -11.34
C GLU A 25 21.71 3.62 -11.64
N GLN A 26 20.53 3.77 -11.04
CA GLN A 26 19.48 2.76 -11.13
C GLN A 26 18.76 2.73 -12.48
N TRP A 27 18.57 3.89 -13.12
CA TRP A 27 17.81 4.00 -14.37
C TRP A 27 18.67 4.15 -15.61
N HIS A 28 20.00 4.19 -15.45
CA HIS A 28 20.94 4.36 -16.56
C HIS A 28 20.59 5.55 -17.49
N VAL A 29 19.95 6.59 -16.94
CA VAL A 29 19.44 7.71 -17.73
C VAL A 29 20.64 8.47 -18.30
N PRO A 30 20.81 8.53 -19.63
CA PRO A 30 21.83 9.37 -20.23
C PRO A 30 21.53 10.85 -19.96
N GLU A 31 22.56 11.68 -20.05
CA GLU A 31 22.48 13.14 -19.96
C GLU A 31 21.34 13.75 -20.83
N PRO A 32 20.87 14.98 -20.51
CA PRO A 32 19.47 15.42 -20.41
C PRO A 32 18.51 15.35 -21.62
N ASP A 33 18.85 14.72 -22.74
CA ASP A 33 18.16 14.96 -24.01
C ASP A 33 16.90 14.09 -24.25
N SER A 34 16.57 13.13 -23.37
CA SER A 34 15.41 12.23 -23.54
C SER A 34 14.39 12.21 -22.39
N GLY A 35 14.58 13.03 -21.34
CA GLY A 35 13.68 13.04 -20.18
C GLY A 35 14.12 13.90 -18.99
N GLY A 36 15.32 14.49 -19.06
CA GLY A 36 15.91 15.27 -17.97
C GLY A 36 16.29 14.41 -16.75
N PRO A 37 17.27 14.85 -15.94
CA PRO A 37 17.56 14.19 -14.67
C PRO A 37 16.34 14.26 -13.74
N VAL A 38 16.23 13.32 -12.79
CA VAL A 38 15.29 13.47 -11.67
C VAL A 38 15.61 14.78 -10.95
N THR A 39 14.65 15.68 -10.87
CA THR A 39 14.81 17.01 -10.27
C THR A 39 14.12 17.13 -8.92
N ALA A 40 13.10 16.33 -8.63
CA ALA A 40 12.47 16.26 -7.30
C ALA A 40 13.28 15.39 -6.33
N ALA A 41 12.88 15.33 -5.06
CA ALA A 41 13.55 14.49 -4.05
C ALA A 41 13.43 12.99 -4.38
N HIS A 42 12.27 12.58 -4.87
CA HIS A 42 11.96 11.21 -5.25
C HIS A 42 11.34 11.14 -6.64
N ALA A 43 11.41 9.97 -7.25
CA ALA A 43 10.72 9.66 -8.49
C ALA A 43 10.22 8.22 -8.52
N LEU A 44 9.01 8.02 -9.01
CA LEU A 44 8.40 6.74 -9.31
C LEU A 44 8.38 6.52 -10.82
N GLY A 45 9.12 5.52 -11.28
CA GLY A 45 9.09 5.04 -12.65
C GLY A 45 8.04 3.96 -12.83
N LEU A 46 7.24 4.08 -13.88
CA LEU A 46 6.27 3.08 -14.35
C LEU A 46 6.67 2.72 -15.78
N PHE A 47 7.26 1.54 -15.96
CA PHE A 47 7.89 1.12 -17.20
C PHE A 47 7.22 -0.10 -17.81
N THR A 48 7.33 -0.19 -19.13
CA THR A 48 7.04 -1.41 -19.88
C THR A 48 8.20 -2.40 -19.74
N GLU A 49 8.01 -3.62 -20.25
CA GLU A 49 9.06 -4.65 -20.27
C GLU A 49 10.30 -4.26 -21.10
N ASN A 50 10.16 -3.28 -22.01
CA ASN A 50 11.26 -2.75 -22.83
C ASN A 50 12.01 -1.61 -22.14
N GLY A 51 11.57 -1.17 -20.96
CA GLY A 51 12.16 -0.04 -20.22
C GLY A 51 11.57 1.33 -20.56
N ASP A 52 10.79 1.46 -21.62
CA ASP A 52 10.07 2.70 -21.95
C ASP A 52 8.93 2.92 -20.96
N GLY A 53 8.61 4.16 -20.60
CA GLY A 53 7.53 4.43 -19.66
C GLY A 53 7.41 5.87 -19.23
N THR A 54 6.79 6.06 -18.06
CA THR A 54 6.57 7.38 -17.47
C THR A 54 7.23 7.50 -16.11
N VAL A 55 7.64 8.71 -15.78
CA VAL A 55 8.28 9.05 -14.51
C VAL A 55 7.46 10.13 -13.82
N LEU A 56 7.05 9.83 -12.59
CA LEU A 56 6.39 10.77 -11.69
C LEU A 56 7.41 11.25 -10.68
N GLN A 57 7.63 12.56 -10.59
CA GLN A 57 8.63 13.14 -9.68
C GLN A 57 7.92 14.05 -8.66
N GLY A 58 8.34 13.99 -7.40
CA GLY A 58 7.75 14.81 -6.34
C GLY A 58 8.36 14.52 -4.97
N GLU A 59 7.75 15.08 -3.94
CA GLU A 59 7.96 14.64 -2.56
C GLU A 59 7.29 13.27 -2.31
N PRO A 60 7.76 12.48 -1.33
CA PRO A 60 7.19 11.17 -1.04
C PRO A 60 5.67 11.17 -0.84
N GLY A 61 5.14 12.18 -0.14
CA GLY A 61 3.70 12.32 0.09
C GLY A 61 2.91 12.52 -1.20
N GLU A 62 3.41 13.34 -2.13
CA GLU A 62 2.73 13.61 -3.41
C GLU A 62 2.67 12.36 -4.30
N ILE A 63 3.74 11.57 -4.31
CA ILE A 63 3.80 10.31 -5.05
C ILE A 63 2.79 9.31 -4.48
N LEU A 64 2.72 9.18 -3.15
CA LEU A 64 1.77 8.29 -2.48
C LEU A 64 0.33 8.72 -2.75
N ASP A 65 0.02 10.00 -2.55
CA ASP A 65 -1.32 10.55 -2.79
C ASP A 65 -1.76 10.29 -4.23
N TYR A 66 -0.87 10.46 -5.21
CA TYR A 66 -1.17 10.19 -6.61
C TYR A 66 -1.43 8.69 -6.87
N VAL A 67 -0.60 7.80 -6.33
CA VAL A 67 -0.77 6.35 -6.51
C VAL A 67 -2.08 5.89 -5.88
N ASP A 68 -2.42 6.40 -4.70
CA ASP A 68 -3.68 6.08 -4.02
C ASP A 68 -4.89 6.53 -4.84
N LEU A 69 -4.83 7.70 -5.47
CA LEU A 69 -5.88 8.18 -6.37
C LEU A 69 -6.04 7.29 -7.60
N VAL A 70 -4.92 6.92 -8.26
CA VAL A 70 -4.95 6.03 -9.42
C VAL A 70 -5.48 4.65 -9.05
N HIS A 71 -5.05 4.12 -7.91
CA HIS A 71 -5.49 2.83 -7.38
C HIS A 71 -7.00 2.83 -7.09
N ALA A 72 -7.49 3.83 -6.35
CA ALA A 72 -8.91 3.97 -6.03
C ALA A 72 -9.77 4.11 -7.29
N TYR A 73 -9.31 4.91 -8.27
CA TYR A 73 -10.00 5.06 -9.54
C TYR A 73 -10.02 3.77 -10.36
N ALA A 74 -8.89 3.05 -10.44
CA ALA A 74 -8.82 1.79 -11.16
C ALA A 74 -9.76 0.74 -10.58
N HIS A 75 -9.83 0.63 -9.25
CA HIS A 75 -10.81 -0.23 -8.58
C HIS A 75 -12.25 0.20 -8.88
N TRP A 76 -12.55 1.48 -8.77
CA TRP A 76 -13.89 1.99 -9.06
C TRP A 76 -14.37 1.65 -10.48
N GLU A 77 -13.50 1.70 -11.48
CA GLU A 77 -13.82 1.39 -12.87
C GLU A 77 -13.80 -0.12 -13.20
N LEU A 78 -12.92 -0.89 -12.57
CA LEU A 78 -12.65 -2.28 -12.97
C LEU A 78 -13.29 -3.34 -12.06
N ASP A 79 -13.66 -3.01 -10.81
CA ASP A 79 -14.14 -4.02 -9.86
C ASP A 79 -15.39 -4.76 -10.36
N ASP A 80 -16.31 -4.05 -11.04
CA ASP A 80 -17.51 -4.66 -11.62
C ASP A 80 -17.22 -5.53 -12.87
N LEU A 81 -16.02 -5.41 -13.44
CA LEU A 81 -15.57 -6.17 -14.61
C LEU A 81 -14.77 -7.42 -14.23
N ILE A 82 -14.37 -7.54 -12.97
CA ILE A 82 -13.62 -8.68 -12.46
C ILE A 82 -14.61 -9.69 -11.90
N GLU A 83 -14.69 -10.87 -12.54
CA GLU A 83 -15.29 -12.03 -11.90
C GLU A 83 -14.34 -12.52 -10.82
N TYR A 84 -14.54 -12.03 -9.61
CA TYR A 84 -13.78 -12.53 -8.49
C TYR A 84 -14.13 -13.98 -8.20
N ASP A 85 -13.15 -14.70 -7.67
CA ASP A 85 -13.33 -16.06 -7.19
C ASP A 85 -14.31 -16.10 -6.02
N THR A 86 -15.56 -16.47 -6.31
CA THR A 86 -16.67 -16.55 -5.34
C THR A 86 -16.70 -17.88 -4.58
N ARG A 87 -15.61 -18.66 -4.61
CA ARG A 87 -15.50 -19.86 -3.80
C ARG A 87 -15.67 -19.51 -2.30
N PRO A 88 -16.23 -20.42 -1.49
CA PRO A 88 -16.35 -20.21 -0.06
C PRO A 88 -14.98 -20.03 0.58
N CYS A 89 -14.86 -19.10 1.52
CA CYS A 89 -13.70 -18.96 2.37
C CYS A 89 -13.37 -20.30 3.04
N ALA A 90 -12.13 -20.78 2.90
CA ALA A 90 -11.71 -22.07 3.43
C ALA A 90 -11.74 -22.12 4.97
N LEU A 91 -11.76 -20.97 5.65
CA LEU A 91 -11.81 -20.88 7.12
C LEU A 91 -13.22 -20.77 7.69
N CYS A 92 -14.05 -19.84 7.19
CA CYS A 92 -15.40 -19.62 7.74
C CYS A 92 -16.53 -20.23 6.89
N GLY A 93 -16.26 -20.59 5.63
CA GLY A 93 -17.27 -21.11 4.71
C GLY A 93 -18.17 -20.04 4.06
N ASP A 94 -17.95 -18.76 4.34
CA ASP A 94 -18.74 -17.68 3.75
C ASP A 94 -18.40 -17.47 2.27
N GLN A 95 -19.42 -17.17 1.45
CA GLN A 95 -19.21 -16.71 0.10
C GLN A 95 -18.71 -15.26 0.13
N VAL A 96 -17.53 -15.04 -0.43
CA VAL A 96 -16.89 -13.73 -0.44
C VAL A 96 -16.48 -13.34 -1.84
N ARG A 97 -16.35 -12.04 -2.06
CA ARG A 97 -15.96 -11.46 -3.36
C ARG A 97 -14.45 -11.44 -3.56
N ALA A 98 -13.64 -11.79 -2.58
CA ALA A 98 -12.20 -11.85 -2.76
C ALA A 98 -11.65 -12.86 -1.77
N LEU A 99 -10.73 -13.68 -2.26
CA LEU A 99 -9.95 -14.60 -1.44
C LEU A 99 -8.49 -14.20 -1.55
N SER A 100 -7.80 -14.28 -0.42
CA SER A 100 -6.35 -14.15 -0.38
C SER A 100 -5.68 -15.37 -1.00
N SER A 101 -4.35 -15.32 -1.11
CA SER A 101 -3.53 -16.46 -1.57
C SER A 101 -3.71 -17.76 -0.75
N ARG A 102 -4.36 -17.69 0.42
CA ARG A 102 -4.67 -18.83 1.29
C ARG A 102 -6.12 -19.33 1.17
N ASP A 103 -6.86 -18.87 0.16
CA ASP A 103 -8.29 -19.13 -0.01
C ASP A 103 -9.13 -18.63 1.21
N TRP A 104 -8.66 -17.60 1.93
CA TRP A 104 -9.38 -17.01 3.07
C TRP A 104 -9.99 -15.67 2.66
N CYS A 105 -11.15 -15.33 3.21
CA CYS A 105 -11.70 -13.98 3.03
C CYS A 105 -10.92 -12.95 3.85
N ASP A 106 -11.02 -11.68 3.45
CA ASP A 106 -10.38 -10.57 4.15
C ASP A 106 -10.75 -10.52 5.64
N ALA A 107 -11.97 -10.90 6.02
CA ALA A 107 -12.39 -10.96 7.43
C ALA A 107 -11.72 -12.09 8.22
N CYS A 108 -11.42 -13.21 7.58
CA CYS A 108 -10.72 -14.36 8.17
C CYS A 108 -9.20 -14.17 8.16
N GLU A 109 -8.68 -13.39 7.21
CA GLU A 109 -7.29 -12.95 7.21
C GLU A 109 -7.05 -11.76 8.14
N ALA A 110 -8.09 -10.95 8.38
CA ALA A 110 -8.04 -9.85 9.31
C ALA A 110 -7.72 -10.36 10.71
N THR A 111 -6.69 -9.78 11.31
CA THR A 111 -6.40 -9.99 12.72
C THR A 111 -7.53 -9.35 13.53
N VAL A 112 -8.35 -10.18 14.17
CA VAL A 112 -9.42 -9.70 15.06
C VAL A 112 -8.77 -9.11 16.31
N ILE A 113 -9.05 -7.85 16.59
CA ILE A 113 -8.62 -7.17 17.81
C ILE A 113 -9.67 -7.44 18.89
N PRO A 114 -9.32 -8.07 20.04
CA PRO A 114 -10.23 -8.22 21.15
C PRO A 114 -10.80 -6.88 21.62
N GLY A 115 -12.09 -6.83 21.97
CA GLY A 115 -12.78 -5.57 22.25
C GLY A 115 -12.27 -4.82 23.49
N ASP A 116 -11.70 -5.52 24.46
CA ASP A 116 -10.99 -4.95 25.60
C ASP A 116 -9.61 -4.40 25.20
N VAL A 117 -8.85 -5.10 24.35
CA VAL A 117 -7.60 -4.60 23.76
C VAL A 117 -7.84 -3.32 22.96
N TRP A 118 -8.88 -3.29 22.13
CA TRP A 118 -9.26 -2.09 21.38
C TRP A 118 -9.61 -0.91 22.29
N ARG A 119 -10.38 -1.14 23.36
CA ARG A 119 -10.73 -0.10 24.32
C ARG A 119 -9.52 0.42 25.11
N ALA A 120 -8.59 -0.47 25.48
CA ALA A 120 -7.37 -0.09 26.16
C ALA A 120 -6.47 0.76 25.24
N PHE A 121 -6.35 0.36 23.96
CA PHE A 121 -5.62 1.13 22.95
C PHE A 121 -6.21 2.53 22.79
N LEU A 122 -7.54 2.66 22.63
CA LEU A 122 -8.19 3.97 22.51
C LEU A 122 -7.98 4.87 23.73
N ALA A 123 -7.97 4.30 24.94
CA ALA A 123 -7.70 5.07 26.16
C ALA A 123 -6.25 5.57 26.20
N GLN A 124 -5.29 4.75 25.74
CA GLN A 124 -3.89 5.13 25.62
C GLN A 124 -3.69 6.22 24.56
N GLU A 125 -4.28 6.07 23.38
CA GLU A 125 -4.21 7.08 22.31
C GLU A 125 -4.82 8.40 22.75
N SER A 126 -5.97 8.40 23.42
CA SER A 126 -6.59 9.62 23.93
C SER A 126 -5.68 10.36 24.91
N LEU A 127 -4.94 9.63 25.76
CA LEU A 127 -4.00 10.22 26.70
C LEU A 127 -2.76 10.76 26.00
N LEU A 128 -2.26 10.06 24.97
CA LEU A 128 -1.13 10.51 24.17
C LEU A 128 -1.46 11.76 23.34
N ASP A 129 -2.67 11.86 22.79
CA ASP A 129 -3.13 13.05 22.06
C ASP A 129 -3.25 14.28 22.98
N ASP A 130 -3.73 14.08 24.22
CA ASP A 130 -3.77 15.13 25.24
C ASP A 130 -2.35 15.60 25.65
N GLU A 131 -1.38 14.69 25.74
CA GLU A 131 0.01 15.00 26.15
C GLU A 131 0.87 15.55 25.02
N ALA A 132 0.66 15.09 23.79
CA ALA A 132 1.48 15.38 22.63
C ALA A 132 0.63 15.40 21.34
N PRO A 133 -0.16 16.46 21.11
CA PRO A 133 -1.04 16.53 19.95
C PRO A 133 -0.24 16.56 18.65
N GLY A 134 -0.60 15.70 17.70
CA GLY A 134 0.11 15.61 16.43
C GLY A 134 -0.26 14.39 15.59
N PRO A 135 0.22 14.34 14.32
CA PRO A 135 -0.03 13.19 13.46
C PRO A 135 0.64 11.93 14.02
N VAL A 136 -0.10 10.82 14.02
CA VAL A 136 0.37 9.52 14.49
C VAL A 136 0.75 8.63 13.31
N SER A 137 1.84 7.88 13.42
CA SER A 137 2.25 6.92 12.40
C SER A 137 1.35 5.69 12.41
N LEU A 138 0.71 5.36 11.28
CA LEU A 138 -0.11 4.15 11.14
C LEU A 138 0.69 2.87 11.46
N SER A 139 1.97 2.81 11.12
CA SER A 139 2.82 1.65 11.42
C SER A 139 3.07 1.49 12.93
N ALA A 140 3.13 2.60 13.68
CA ALA A 140 3.27 2.58 15.13
C ALA A 140 1.97 2.10 15.80
N VAL A 141 0.82 2.59 15.32
CA VAL A 141 -0.52 2.14 15.75
C VAL A 141 -0.69 0.63 15.54
N VAL A 142 -0.36 0.14 14.35
CA VAL A 142 -0.45 -1.30 14.04
C VAL A 142 0.52 -2.12 14.88
N GLY A 143 1.74 -1.62 15.12
CA GLY A 143 2.73 -2.28 15.97
C GLY A 143 2.24 -2.43 17.42
N GLU A 144 1.67 -1.37 17.97
CA GLU A 144 1.17 -1.33 19.34
C GLU A 144 -0.05 -2.25 19.54
N LEU A 145 -1.01 -2.20 18.61
CA LEU A 145 -2.15 -3.12 18.62
C LEU A 145 -1.69 -4.58 18.60
N ARG A 146 -0.69 -4.93 17.79
CA ARG A 146 -0.13 -6.29 17.75
C ARG A 146 0.53 -6.68 19.07
N ARG A 147 1.25 -5.76 19.73
CA ARG A 147 1.84 -6.00 21.05
C ARG A 147 0.76 -6.31 22.09
N MET A 148 -0.28 -5.49 22.14
CA MET A 148 -1.37 -5.65 23.13
C MET A 148 -2.18 -6.93 22.90
N ILE A 149 -2.42 -7.33 21.65
CA ILE A 149 -3.07 -8.62 21.33
C ILE A 149 -2.22 -9.79 21.83
N ALA A 150 -0.91 -9.75 21.62
CA ALA A 150 -0.01 -10.81 22.07
C ALA A 150 0.02 -10.94 23.61
N GLU A 151 0.01 -9.81 24.32
CA GLU A 151 -0.05 -9.80 25.80
C GLU A 151 -1.38 -10.34 26.33
N HIS A 152 -2.50 -9.97 25.70
CA HIS A 152 -3.82 -10.49 26.05
C HIS A 152 -3.90 -12.02 25.87
N GLN A 153 -3.39 -12.55 24.74
CA GLN A 153 -3.36 -13.99 24.49
C GLN A 153 -2.48 -14.77 25.49
N GLN A 154 -1.38 -14.18 25.95
CA GLN A 154 -0.53 -14.78 26.98
C GLN A 154 -1.22 -14.80 28.35
N ALA A 155 -2.02 -13.79 28.67
CA ALA A 155 -2.79 -13.73 29.91
C ALA A 155 -3.91 -14.79 29.94
N ASP A 156 -4.57 -15.05 28.81
CA ASP A 156 -5.66 -16.02 28.71
C ASP A 156 -5.19 -17.48 28.60
N GLY A 157 -4.00 -17.73 28.05
CA GLY A 157 -3.43 -19.07 27.88
C GLY A 157 -2.70 -19.66 29.10
N GLY A 158 -2.55 -18.88 30.18
CA GLY A 158 -1.81 -19.26 31.39
C GLY A 158 -2.65 -19.84 32.54
N GLY A 159 -3.93 -20.18 32.30
CA GLY A 159 -4.89 -20.71 33.28
C GLY A 159 -4.99 -22.23 33.35
#